data_AF-A0A8T1SX99-F1
#
_entry.id   AF-A0A8T1SX99-F1
#
_cell.length_a   1.000
_cell.length_b   1.000
_cell.length_c   1.000
_cell.angle_alpha   90.00
_cell.angle_beta   90.00
_cell.angle_gamma   90.00
#
_symmetry.space_group_name_H-M   'P 1'
#
loop_
_entity.id
_entity.type
_entity.pdbx_description
1 polymer ?
#
loop_
_entity_poly.entity_id
_entity_poly.type
_entity_poly.pdbx_seq_one_letter_code
_entity_poly.pdbx_strand_id
1 'polypeptide(L)'
;MAHRNLTGSCNVNCGCKIHEYEPVCGSDGITYFNPCLAGCINGGNHSTGVRNYTECACVQSRQVITPPTVGQRGQLRVVIVKTYLNENGYAVSGKCDRTCSTLIPFLIFLFIVTLITACAQPSAIIVTLRSVEDGERPFALGMQFVLLRTLAYIPTPIYFGAVIDTTCMLWQQDCGVQGSCWEYDVTSFRFVYFGLAAGLKFVGFFFIFLAWYSIKYKEDQLQRQRWRASPVNTVSEMVGNAGPQQNYARTRSCPTFSARGEHTEDVCLARGINYIAQTYPGPFSEAINSSTENALEEVTAEI
;
A
#
# COMPACT_ATOMS: atom_id res chain seq x y z
N MET A 1 -8.60 31.55 14.18
CA MET A 1 -8.56 30.35 15.05
C MET A 1 -9.77 30.39 15.94
N ALA A 2 -10.66 29.39 15.89
CA ALA A 2 -11.82 29.34 16.76
C ALA A 2 -11.35 28.86 18.14
N HIS A 3 -11.15 29.80 19.07
CA HIS A 3 -10.92 29.47 20.47
C HIS A 3 -12.19 28.83 21.02
N ARG A 4 -12.23 27.49 21.12
CA ARG A 4 -13.36 26.81 21.74
C ARG A 4 -13.33 27.15 23.23
N ASN A 5 -14.40 27.76 23.73
CA ASN A 5 -14.52 28.07 25.14
C ASN A 5 -14.71 26.75 25.91
N LEU A 6 -13.64 26.30 26.58
CA LEU A 6 -13.59 25.06 27.36
C LEU A 6 -14.02 25.29 28.83
N THR A 7 -14.38 26.53 29.16
CA THR A 7 -14.73 26.97 30.51
C THR A 7 -16.25 26.95 30.68
N GLY A 8 -16.72 26.32 31.75
CA GLY A 8 -18.13 26.19 32.14
C GLY A 8 -18.30 26.32 33.65
N SER A 9 -19.54 26.41 34.14
CA SER A 9 -19.84 26.69 35.57
C SER A 9 -19.21 25.71 36.56
N CYS A 10 -18.84 24.51 36.11
CA CYS A 10 -18.21 23.45 36.91
C CYS A 10 -16.67 23.55 37.00
N ASN A 11 -15.99 24.32 36.14
CA ASN A 11 -14.52 24.47 36.11
C ASN A 11 -14.03 25.94 36.15
N VAL A 12 -14.94 26.93 36.10
CA VAL A 12 -14.63 28.38 36.13
C VAL A 12 -13.81 28.82 37.35
N ASN A 13 -14.00 28.18 38.51
CA ASN A 13 -13.35 28.58 39.75
C ASN A 13 -11.99 27.91 39.97
N CYS A 14 -11.57 26.99 39.08
CA CYS A 14 -10.35 26.20 39.28
C CYS A 14 -9.08 26.89 38.72
N GLY A 15 -9.21 27.96 37.93
CA GLY A 15 -8.05 28.64 37.34
C GLY A 15 -7.23 27.73 36.41
N CYS A 16 -7.88 26.82 35.69
CA CYS A 16 -7.22 25.79 34.90
C CYS A 16 -6.36 26.37 33.78
N LYS A 17 -5.17 25.77 33.59
CA LYS A 17 -4.33 26.04 32.43
C LYS A 17 -4.95 25.40 31.19
N ILE A 18 -5.25 26.21 30.18
CA ILE A 18 -5.82 25.76 28.89
C ILE A 18 -4.75 25.31 27.89
N HIS A 19 -3.46 25.52 28.22
CA HIS A 19 -2.33 25.15 27.35
C HIS A 19 -1.74 23.77 27.66
N GLU A 20 -2.27 23.07 28.66
CA GLU A 20 -1.78 21.76 29.10
C GLU A 20 -2.79 20.68 28.72
N TYR A 21 -2.45 19.90 27.69
CA TYR A 21 -3.30 18.83 27.15
C TYR A 21 -2.97 17.50 27.82
N GLU A 22 -3.88 17.05 28.68
CA GLU A 22 -3.79 15.79 29.42
C GLU A 22 -5.16 15.09 29.39
N PRO A 23 -5.54 14.46 28.28
CA PRO A 23 -6.91 14.00 28.08
C PRO A 23 -7.33 12.98 29.14
N VAL A 24 -8.56 13.15 29.65
CA VAL A 24 -9.17 12.22 30.60
C VAL A 24 -10.54 11.77 30.08
N CYS A 25 -10.87 10.50 30.29
CA CYS A 25 -12.16 9.93 29.96
C CYS A 25 -13.07 9.99 31.18
N GLY A 26 -14.11 10.81 31.11
CA GLY A 26 -15.14 10.86 32.15
C GLY A 26 -16.00 9.60 32.17
N SER A 27 -16.63 9.32 33.32
CA SER A 27 -17.61 8.25 33.48
C SER A 27 -18.87 8.43 32.59
N ASP A 28 -19.06 9.62 32.03
CA ASP A 28 -20.06 9.95 31.02
C ASP A 28 -19.68 9.50 29.59
N GLY A 29 -18.46 9.00 29.38
CA GLY A 29 -17.93 8.61 28.08
C GLY A 29 -17.48 9.79 27.21
N ILE A 30 -17.29 10.97 27.82
CA ILE A 30 -16.78 12.17 27.15
C ILE A 30 -15.30 12.34 27.50
N THR A 31 -14.49 12.62 26.47
CA THR A 31 -13.08 12.98 26.67
C THR A 31 -12.97 14.47 26.99
N TYR A 32 -12.41 14.80 28.15
CA TYR A 32 -12.12 16.16 28.58
C TYR A 32 -10.66 16.53 28.28
N PHE A 33 -10.39 17.82 28.09
CA PHE A 33 -9.07 18.33 27.67
C PHE A 33 -7.97 18.08 28.71
N ASN A 34 -8.28 18.28 29.99
CA ASN A 34 -7.41 17.98 31.12
C ASN A 34 -8.24 17.72 32.39
N PRO A 35 -7.67 17.12 33.46
CA PRO A 35 -8.43 16.80 34.68
C PRO A 35 -9.00 18.03 35.38
N CYS A 36 -8.33 19.18 35.30
CA CYS A 36 -8.83 20.44 35.87
C CYS A 36 -10.09 20.94 35.13
N LEU A 37 -10.10 20.88 33.80
CA LEU A 37 -11.25 21.25 32.97
C LEU A 37 -12.40 20.25 33.10
N ALA A 38 -12.12 19.01 33.54
CA ALA A 38 -13.13 18.05 33.98
C ALA A 38 -13.66 18.33 35.42
N GLY A 39 -13.06 19.30 36.12
CA GLY A 39 -13.45 19.71 37.47
C GLY A 39 -13.06 18.70 38.55
N CYS A 40 -12.04 17.88 38.33
CA CYS A 40 -11.60 16.86 39.28
C CYS A 40 -10.73 17.47 40.40
N ILE A 41 -11.01 17.09 41.65
CA ILE A 41 -10.30 17.58 42.84
C ILE A 41 -9.18 16.63 43.25
N ASN A 42 -9.46 15.32 43.19
CA ASN A 42 -8.57 14.29 43.71
C ASN A 42 -8.00 13.45 42.56
N GLY A 43 -6.67 13.25 42.56
CA GLY A 43 -5.95 12.37 41.64
C GLY A 43 -5.31 11.21 42.40
N GLY A 44 -5.75 9.99 42.14
CA GLY A 44 -5.15 8.78 42.68
C GLY A 44 -3.88 8.40 41.92
N ASN A 45 -2.77 8.26 42.63
CA ASN A 45 -1.54 7.70 42.07
C ASN A 45 -1.67 6.18 41.94
N HIS A 46 -1.78 5.69 40.71
CA HIS A 46 -1.67 4.27 40.42
C HIS A 46 -0.31 3.98 39.78
N SER A 47 0.38 2.97 40.31
CA SER A 47 1.74 2.56 39.90
C SER A 47 1.84 2.05 38.46
N THR A 48 0.71 1.85 37.77
CA THR A 48 0.61 1.31 36.41
C THR A 48 0.50 2.39 35.32
N GLY A 49 0.72 3.67 35.66
CA GLY A 49 0.66 4.80 34.71
C GLY A 49 -0.75 5.31 34.38
N VAL A 50 -1.80 4.64 34.86
CA VAL A 50 -3.20 5.07 34.70
C VAL A 50 -3.65 5.79 35.97
N ARG A 51 -3.72 7.13 35.94
CA ARG A 51 -4.25 7.90 37.09
C ARG A 51 -5.78 7.91 37.05
N ASN A 52 -6.39 7.68 38.20
CA ASN A 52 -7.83 7.77 38.39
C ASN A 52 -8.16 9.10 39.09
N TYR A 53 -9.06 9.88 38.53
CA TYR A 53 -9.49 11.16 39.05
C TYR A 53 -10.90 11.03 39.61
N THR A 54 -11.12 11.56 40.81
CA THR A 54 -12.41 11.52 41.50
C THR A 54 -12.89 12.92 41.83
N GLU A 55 -14.19 13.01 42.16
CA GLU A 55 -14.86 14.28 42.47
C GLU A 55 -14.80 15.27 41.30
N CYS A 56 -15.03 14.77 40.09
CA CYS A 56 -15.04 15.56 38.87
C CYS A 56 -16.40 16.26 38.71
N ALA A 57 -16.45 17.58 38.95
CA ALA A 57 -17.69 18.36 38.93
C ALA A 57 -18.31 18.51 37.52
N CYS A 58 -17.48 18.50 36.47
CA CYS A 58 -17.99 18.61 35.09
C CYS A 58 -18.42 17.26 34.49
N VAL A 59 -18.00 16.14 35.09
CA VAL A 59 -18.30 14.79 34.59
C VAL A 59 -19.68 14.37 35.10
N GLN A 60 -20.59 14.09 34.18
CA GLN A 60 -21.95 13.74 34.56
C GLN A 60 -22.03 12.31 35.10
N SER A 61 -22.44 12.15 36.36
CA SER A 61 -22.60 10.84 36.97
C SER A 61 -23.88 10.17 36.49
N ARG A 62 -23.74 8.97 35.91
CA ARG A 62 -24.84 8.19 35.37
C ARG A 62 -25.28 7.14 36.39
N GLN A 63 -26.32 7.42 37.18
CA GLN A 63 -26.92 6.39 38.04
C GLN A 63 -28.04 5.65 37.29
N VAL A 64 -27.83 4.35 37.09
CA VAL A 64 -28.84 3.45 36.53
C VAL A 64 -29.71 2.95 37.67
N ILE A 65 -30.88 3.56 37.88
CA ILE A 65 -31.86 3.04 38.84
C ILE A 65 -32.66 1.97 38.11
N THR A 66 -32.30 0.70 38.31
CA THR A 66 -33.23 -0.40 37.99
C THR A 66 -34.25 -0.50 39.11
N PRO A 67 -35.54 -0.20 38.88
CA PRO A 67 -36.56 -0.45 39.89
C PRO A 67 -36.60 -1.95 40.22
N PRO A 68 -36.81 -2.34 41.49
CA PRO A 68 -36.87 -3.76 41.86
C PRO A 68 -38.03 -4.44 41.13
N THR A 69 -37.70 -5.43 40.29
CA THR A 69 -38.69 -6.30 39.63
C THR A 69 -39.32 -7.22 40.67
N VAL A 70 -40.38 -6.76 41.34
CA VAL A 70 -41.30 -7.65 42.05
C VAL A 70 -42.20 -8.32 41.01
N GLY A 71 -41.81 -9.50 40.55
CA GLY A 71 -42.77 -10.58 40.26
C GLY A 71 -43.53 -10.62 38.92
N GLN A 72 -43.11 -9.97 37.82
CA GLN A 72 -43.75 -10.24 36.51
C GLN A 72 -42.77 -10.52 35.36
N ARG A 73 -42.89 -11.74 34.81
CA ARG A 73 -42.21 -12.19 33.58
C ARG A 73 -42.85 -11.48 32.39
N GLY A 74 -42.06 -10.68 31.67
CA GLY A 74 -42.39 -10.29 30.29
C GLY A 74 -42.72 -8.82 29.98
N GLN A 75 -42.30 -7.84 30.79
CA GLN A 75 -42.48 -6.42 30.43
C GLN A 75 -41.16 -5.65 30.25
N LEU A 76 -41.22 -4.70 29.31
CA LEU A 76 -40.20 -3.73 28.91
C LEU A 76 -39.41 -3.20 30.12
N ARG A 77 -38.10 -3.49 30.17
CA ARG A 77 -37.21 -3.00 31.22
C ARG A 77 -36.96 -1.50 31.00
N VAL A 78 -37.78 -0.65 31.61
CA VAL A 78 -37.58 0.80 31.62
C VAL A 78 -36.37 1.10 32.49
N VAL A 79 -35.27 1.51 31.84
CA VAL A 79 -34.04 1.95 32.53
C VAL A 79 -34.14 3.46 32.70
N ILE A 80 -34.52 3.92 33.89
CA ILE A 80 -34.50 5.35 34.21
C ILE A 80 -33.08 5.71 34.62
N VAL A 81 -32.41 6.46 33.75
CA VAL A 81 -31.10 7.04 34.03
C VAL A 81 -31.33 8.39 34.69
N LYS A 82 -31.00 8.51 35.98
CA LYS A 82 -30.89 9.83 36.61
C LYS A 82 -29.47 10.33 36.43
N THR A 83 -29.33 11.49 35.81
CA THR A 83 -28.06 12.18 35.66
C THR A 83 -27.97 13.27 36.72
N TYR A 84 -27.12 13.08 37.74
CA TYR A 84 -26.83 14.12 38.72
C TYR A 84 -25.57 14.87 38.27
N LEU A 85 -25.69 16.18 38.02
CA LEU A 85 -24.49 17.04 38.01
C LEU A 85 -24.01 17.15 39.47
N ASN A 86 -22.69 17.08 39.68
CA ASN A 86 -22.02 17.25 40.99
C ASN A 86 -22.06 16.08 41.99
N GLU A 87 -22.38 14.85 41.60
CA GLU A 87 -22.27 13.69 42.52
C GLU A 87 -21.32 12.61 41.99
N ASN A 88 -20.13 12.49 42.59
CA ASN A 88 -19.19 11.37 42.43
C ASN A 88 -18.79 11.05 40.97
N GLY A 89 -18.67 12.05 40.11
CA GLY A 89 -18.04 11.90 38.80
C GLY A 89 -16.59 11.43 38.95
N TYR A 90 -16.19 10.47 38.14
CA TYR A 90 -14.80 10.00 38.08
C TYR A 90 -14.33 10.02 36.63
N ALA A 91 -13.03 10.20 36.43
CA ALA A 91 -12.41 10.19 35.12
C ALA A 91 -11.11 9.39 35.16
N VAL A 92 -10.82 8.67 34.09
CA VAL A 92 -9.59 7.87 33.96
C VAL A 92 -8.65 8.58 32.98
N SER A 93 -7.35 8.52 33.23
CA SER A 93 -6.35 9.04 32.30
C SER A 93 -6.48 8.40 30.92
N GLY A 94 -6.38 9.22 29.87
CA GLY A 94 -6.50 8.79 28.49
C GLY A 94 -7.81 9.23 27.83
N LYS A 95 -7.94 8.95 26.53
CA LYS A 95 -9.15 9.25 25.75
C LYS A 95 -10.17 8.14 25.97
N CYS A 96 -11.46 8.46 25.89
CA CYS A 96 -12.50 7.43 25.91
C CYS A 96 -12.41 6.53 24.68
N ASP A 97 -12.57 5.22 24.90
CA ASP A 97 -12.64 4.24 23.84
C ASP A 97 -13.83 4.53 22.92
N ARG A 98 -13.56 4.54 21.61
CA ARG A 98 -14.59 4.67 20.58
C ARG A 98 -14.78 3.31 19.94
N THR A 99 -16.01 2.80 19.97
CA THR A 99 -16.38 1.54 19.30
C THR A 99 -16.40 1.73 17.79
N CYS A 100 -15.24 1.58 17.16
CA CYS A 100 -15.06 1.78 15.72
C CYS A 100 -15.38 0.50 14.92
N SER A 101 -16.67 0.19 14.74
CA SER A 101 -17.09 -0.95 13.90
C SER A 101 -16.67 -0.79 12.43
N THR A 102 -16.51 0.46 11.96
CA THR A 102 -16.11 0.78 10.58
C THR A 102 -14.63 0.61 10.30
N LEU A 103 -13.79 0.34 11.31
CA LEU A 103 -12.34 0.19 11.13
C LEU A 103 -12.00 -1.09 10.35
N ILE A 104 -12.61 -2.21 10.72
CA ILE A 104 -12.39 -3.51 10.06
C ILE A 104 -12.75 -3.45 8.56
N PRO A 105 -13.96 -3.02 8.14
CA PRO A 105 -14.28 -2.94 6.71
C PRO A 105 -13.38 -1.93 5.97
N PHE A 106 -12.95 -0.87 6.63
CA PHE A 106 -11.99 0.08 6.06
C PHE A 106 -10.62 -0.55 5.79
N LEU A 107 -10.08 -1.34 6.73
CA LEU A 107 -8.81 -2.04 6.54
C LEU A 107 -8.89 -3.09 5.42
N ILE A 108 -10.00 -3.82 5.31
CA ILE A 108 -10.23 -4.76 4.20
C ILE A 108 -10.26 -4.02 2.86
N PHE A 109 -10.99 -2.90 2.79
CA PHE A 109 -11.04 -2.08 1.58
C PHE A 109 -9.66 -1.54 1.20
N LEU A 110 -8.91 -1.01 2.18
CA LEU A 110 -7.54 -0.52 1.98
C LEU A 110 -6.65 -1.65 1.44
N PHE A 111 -6.71 -2.85 2.04
CA PHE A 111 -5.95 -4.00 1.60
C PHE A 111 -6.23 -4.33 0.12
N ILE A 112 -7.50 -4.42 -0.28
CA ILE A 112 -7.89 -4.69 -1.67
C ILE A 112 -7.33 -3.61 -2.62
N VAL A 113 -7.46 -2.33 -2.27
CA VAL A 113 -6.94 -1.21 -3.09
C VAL A 113 -5.42 -1.27 -3.21
N THR A 114 -4.72 -1.59 -2.11
CA THR A 114 -3.25 -1.73 -2.13
C THR A 114 -2.81 -2.94 -2.95
N LEU A 115 -3.53 -4.06 -2.89
CA LEU A 115 -3.25 -5.26 -3.68
C LEU A 115 -3.40 -4.97 -5.18
N ILE A 116 -4.51 -4.33 -5.59
CA ILE A 116 -4.74 -3.93 -6.98
C ILE A 116 -3.62 -2.99 -7.45
N THR A 117 -3.23 -2.02 -6.62
CA THR A 117 -2.15 -1.07 -6.96
C THR A 117 -0.81 -1.77 -7.09
N ALA A 118 -0.50 -2.73 -6.22
CA ALA A 118 0.73 -3.52 -6.29
C ALA A 118 0.78 -4.39 -7.55
N CYS A 119 -0.35 -5.00 -7.96
CA CYS A 119 -0.43 -5.78 -9.20
C CYS A 119 -0.21 -4.94 -10.47
N ALA A 120 -0.47 -3.63 -10.43
CA ALA A 120 -0.23 -2.71 -11.55
C ALA A 120 1.24 -2.30 -11.71
N GLN A 121 2.10 -2.55 -10.71
CA GLN A 121 3.50 -2.15 -10.77
C GLN A 121 4.35 -3.05 -11.69
N PRO A 122 4.26 -4.39 -11.64
CA PRO A 122 4.94 -5.27 -12.59
C PRO A 122 4.55 -5.03 -14.05
N SER A 123 3.27 -4.67 -14.30
CA SER A 123 2.79 -4.39 -15.66
C SER A 123 3.40 -3.11 -16.25
N ALA A 124 3.76 -2.13 -15.43
CA ALA A 124 4.52 -0.96 -15.89
C ALA A 124 5.97 -1.32 -16.24
N ILE A 125 6.62 -2.16 -15.42
CA ILE A 125 8.01 -2.58 -15.63
C ILE A 125 8.16 -3.36 -16.95
N ILE A 126 7.24 -4.29 -17.25
CA ILE A 126 7.29 -5.07 -18.50
C ILE A 126 7.13 -4.18 -19.74
N VAL A 127 6.30 -3.14 -19.69
CA VAL A 127 6.15 -2.19 -20.80
C VAL A 127 7.45 -1.43 -21.05
N THR A 128 8.14 -0.96 -20.00
CA THR A 128 9.45 -0.32 -20.12
C THR A 128 10.47 -1.27 -20.75
N LEU A 129 10.54 -2.53 -20.27
CA LEU A 129 11.47 -3.54 -20.78
C LEU A 129 11.24 -3.90 -22.26
N ARG A 130 9.99 -3.85 -22.73
CA ARG A 130 9.62 -4.09 -24.13
C ARG A 130 9.87 -2.89 -25.04
N SER A 131 10.02 -1.70 -24.46
CA SER A 131 10.22 -0.44 -25.19
C SER A 131 11.70 -0.11 -25.42
N VAL A 132 12.62 -0.85 -24.79
CA VAL A 132 14.06 -0.56 -24.76
C VAL A 132 14.85 -1.82 -25.15
N GLU A 133 15.93 -1.62 -25.91
CA GLU A 133 16.84 -2.67 -26.35
C GLU A 133 17.58 -3.32 -25.17
N ASP A 134 17.96 -4.60 -25.30
CA ASP A 134 18.49 -5.43 -24.20
C ASP A 134 19.64 -4.78 -23.40
N GLY A 135 20.54 -4.05 -24.07
CA GLY A 135 21.68 -3.38 -23.44
C GLY A 135 21.33 -2.14 -22.60
N GLU A 136 20.23 -1.47 -22.90
CA GLU A 136 19.82 -0.18 -22.31
C GLU A 136 18.76 -0.36 -21.20
N ARG A 137 18.23 -1.57 -21.02
CA ARG A 137 17.20 -1.90 -20.02
C ARG A 137 17.54 -1.50 -18.58
N PRO A 138 18.72 -1.85 -18.02
CA PRO A 138 19.04 -1.49 -16.63
C PRO A 138 19.19 0.02 -16.45
N PHE A 139 19.71 0.73 -17.46
CA PHE A 139 19.79 2.19 -17.46
C PHE A 139 18.41 2.83 -17.45
N ALA A 140 17.51 2.38 -18.33
CA ALA A 140 16.13 2.87 -18.40
C ALA A 140 15.36 2.64 -17.08
N LEU A 141 15.46 1.44 -16.48
CA LEU A 141 14.85 1.16 -15.18
C LEU A 141 15.44 2.02 -14.06
N GLY A 142 16.77 2.21 -14.05
CA GLY A 142 17.45 3.08 -13.09
C GLY A 142 16.92 4.52 -13.17
N MET A 143 16.83 5.08 -14.38
CA MET A 143 16.30 6.42 -14.61
C MET A 143 14.83 6.53 -14.19
N GLN A 144 14.00 5.52 -14.51
CA GLN A 144 12.59 5.49 -14.10
C GLN A 144 12.45 5.55 -12.57
N PHE A 145 13.23 4.77 -11.82
CA PHE A 145 13.20 4.80 -10.35
C PHE A 145 13.71 6.11 -9.77
N VAL A 146 14.78 6.69 -10.34
CA VAL A 146 15.30 7.99 -9.89
C VAL A 146 14.27 9.09 -10.07
N LEU A 147 13.62 9.17 -11.24
CA LEU A 147 12.58 10.16 -11.51
C LEU A 147 11.35 9.95 -10.60
N LEU A 148 10.89 8.71 -10.44
CA LEU A 148 9.77 8.39 -9.55
C LEU A 148 10.08 8.79 -8.11
N ARG A 149 11.30 8.50 -7.64
CA ARG A 149 11.67 8.78 -6.25
C ARG A 149 11.80 10.28 -5.99
N THR A 150 12.43 11.00 -6.91
CA THR A 150 12.65 12.44 -6.79
C THR A 150 11.36 13.26 -6.93
N LEU A 151 10.50 12.92 -7.89
CA LEU A 151 9.30 13.70 -8.18
C LEU A 151 8.06 13.25 -7.41
N ALA A 152 8.00 11.99 -6.94
CA ALA A 152 6.84 11.49 -6.21
C ALA A 152 7.18 11.14 -4.76
N TYR A 153 8.12 10.21 -4.51
CA TYR A 153 8.31 9.67 -3.15
C TYR A 153 8.81 10.71 -2.14
N ILE A 154 9.73 11.60 -2.53
CA ILE A 154 10.25 12.65 -1.64
C ILE A 154 9.17 13.71 -1.32
N PRO A 155 8.48 14.32 -2.31
CA PRO A 155 7.48 15.35 -2.00
C PRO A 155 6.19 14.79 -1.38
N THR A 156 5.87 13.51 -1.57
CA THR A 156 4.60 12.94 -1.07
C THR A 156 4.44 13.07 0.45
N PRO A 157 5.36 12.62 1.32
CA PRO A 157 5.23 12.79 2.77
C PRO A 157 5.16 14.26 3.21
N ILE A 158 5.90 15.14 2.56
CA ILE A 158 5.92 16.58 2.87
C ILE A 158 4.55 17.20 2.55
N TYR A 159 4.03 16.90 1.36
CA TYR A 159 2.74 17.39 0.91
C TYR A 159 1.59 16.82 1.74
N PHE A 160 1.55 15.50 1.95
CA PHE A 160 0.54 14.88 2.80
C PHE A 160 0.63 15.35 4.26
N GLY A 161 1.84 15.61 4.78
CA GLY A 161 2.03 16.22 6.11
C GLY A 161 1.36 17.59 6.19
N ALA A 162 1.67 18.49 5.26
CA ALA A 162 1.06 19.82 5.21
C ALA A 162 -0.47 19.78 5.04
N VAL A 163 -0.98 18.82 4.25
CA VAL A 163 -2.42 18.62 4.07
C VAL A 163 -3.07 18.11 5.36
N ILE A 164 -2.43 17.20 6.09
CA ILE A 164 -2.93 16.70 7.39
C ILE A 164 -3.02 17.85 8.40
N ASP A 165 -2.01 18.74 8.45
CA ASP A 165 -1.97 19.91 9.32
C ASP A 165 -3.16 20.86 9.11
N THR A 166 -3.74 20.93 7.90
CA THR A 166 -4.94 21.74 7.64
C THR A 166 -6.17 21.29 8.46
N THR A 167 -6.19 20.03 8.90
CA THR A 167 -7.28 19.43 9.68
C THR A 167 -7.03 19.48 11.19
N CYS A 168 -5.95 20.15 11.61
CA CYS A 168 -5.61 20.31 13.01
C CYS A 168 -6.65 21.15 13.75
N MET A 169 -7.19 20.60 14.83
CA MET A 169 -8.12 21.29 15.73
C MET A 169 -7.39 21.95 16.90
N LEU A 170 -6.29 21.36 17.36
CA LEU A 170 -5.54 21.81 18.53
C LEU A 170 -4.04 21.75 18.28
N TRP A 171 -3.43 22.92 18.16
CA TRP A 171 -1.99 23.07 18.01
C TRP A 171 -1.29 23.13 19.36
N GLN A 172 -0.17 22.43 19.48
CA GLN A 172 0.78 22.64 20.57
C GLN A 172 1.36 24.05 20.47
N GLN A 173 1.40 24.77 21.58
CA GLN A 173 2.01 26.09 21.68
C GLN A 173 3.04 26.09 22.79
N ASP A 174 4.31 26.06 22.40
CA ASP A 174 5.43 26.19 23.33
C ASP A 174 6.05 27.57 23.14
N CYS A 175 5.97 28.41 24.17
CA CYS A 175 6.54 29.77 24.16
C CYS A 175 6.12 30.63 22.94
N GLY A 176 4.89 30.45 22.45
CA GLY A 176 4.36 31.19 21.30
C GLY A 176 4.76 30.65 19.92
N VAL A 177 5.55 29.56 19.87
CA VAL A 177 5.87 28.85 18.63
C VAL A 177 4.90 27.69 18.44
N GLN A 178 4.39 27.54 17.22
CA GLN A 178 3.47 26.47 16.85
C GLN A 178 4.25 25.16 16.66
N GLY A 179 3.93 24.17 17.49
CA GLY A 179 4.54 22.83 17.47
C GLY A 179 3.70 21.82 16.67
N SER A 180 3.69 20.57 17.12
CA SER A 180 2.86 19.53 16.52
C SER A 180 1.37 19.69 16.85
N CYS A 181 0.49 19.05 16.07
CA CYS A 181 -0.94 19.05 16.38
C CYS A 181 -1.31 17.90 17.33
N TRP A 182 -2.05 18.18 18.40
CA TRP A 182 -2.48 17.20 19.39
C TRP A 182 -3.78 16.47 19.02
N GLU A 183 -4.71 17.18 18.35
CA GLU A 183 -6.01 16.63 17.96
C GLU A 183 -6.40 17.10 16.56
N TYR A 184 -6.74 16.14 15.70
CA TYR A 184 -7.20 16.39 14.33
C TYR A 184 -8.71 16.14 14.22
N ASP A 185 -9.38 16.87 13.34
CA ASP A 185 -10.78 16.59 13.02
C ASP A 185 -10.89 15.34 12.14
N VAL A 186 -11.35 14.23 12.73
CA VAL A 186 -11.51 12.94 12.05
C VAL A 186 -12.42 13.00 10.82
N THR A 187 -13.39 13.91 10.77
CA THR A 187 -14.33 14.01 9.65
C THR A 187 -13.66 14.67 8.45
N SER A 188 -13.13 15.87 8.67
CA SER A 188 -12.37 16.64 7.68
C SER A 188 -11.14 15.86 7.20
N PHE A 189 -10.39 15.25 8.13
CA PHE A 189 -9.23 14.40 7.84
C PHE A 189 -9.55 13.32 6.82
N ARG A 190 -10.66 12.58 7.01
CA ARG A 190 -11.05 11.51 6.09
C ARG A 190 -11.35 12.05 4.69
N PHE A 191 -12.14 13.12 4.57
CA PHE A 191 -12.51 13.65 3.26
C PHE A 191 -11.32 14.26 2.52
N VAL A 192 -10.46 14.99 3.23
CA VAL A 192 -9.25 15.59 2.65
C VAL A 192 -8.29 14.51 2.18
N TYR A 193 -8.00 13.52 3.01
CA TYR A 193 -7.05 12.45 2.68
C TYR A 193 -7.54 11.58 1.51
N PHE A 194 -8.76 11.04 1.58
CA PHE A 194 -9.29 10.17 0.51
C PHE A 194 -9.70 10.95 -0.73
N GLY A 195 -10.24 12.16 -0.57
CA GLY A 195 -10.61 13.02 -1.70
C GLY A 195 -9.40 13.41 -2.52
N LEU A 196 -8.30 13.79 -1.87
CA LEU A 196 -7.05 14.10 -2.56
C LEU A 196 -6.46 12.87 -3.26
N ALA A 197 -6.38 11.72 -2.58
CA ALA A 197 -5.88 10.49 -3.16
C ALA A 197 -6.71 10.05 -4.38
N ALA A 198 -8.05 10.10 -4.28
CA ALA A 198 -8.95 9.80 -5.38
C ALA A 198 -8.79 10.78 -6.54
N GLY A 199 -8.65 12.08 -6.26
CA GLY A 199 -8.40 13.12 -7.27
C GLY A 199 -7.10 12.87 -8.03
N LEU A 200 -5.99 12.61 -7.34
CA LEU A 200 -4.70 12.30 -7.97
C LEU A 200 -4.77 11.03 -8.81
N LYS A 201 -5.48 10.00 -8.35
CA LYS A 201 -5.71 8.76 -9.10
C LYS A 201 -6.56 9.01 -10.35
N PHE A 202 -7.60 9.84 -10.26
CA PHE A 202 -8.44 10.18 -11.40
C PHE A 202 -7.65 10.93 -12.47
N VAL A 203 -6.83 11.90 -12.07
CA VAL A 203 -5.91 12.61 -12.98
C VAL A 203 -4.94 11.63 -13.64
N GLY A 204 -4.35 10.71 -12.87
CA GLY A 204 -3.48 9.66 -13.42
C GLY A 204 -4.18 8.74 -14.42
N PHE A 205 -5.39 8.28 -14.11
CA PHE A 205 -6.20 7.46 -15.00
C PHE A 205 -6.53 8.20 -16.31
N PHE A 206 -6.83 9.49 -16.23
CA PHE A 206 -7.07 10.34 -17.39
C PHE A 206 -5.84 10.41 -18.31
N PHE A 207 -4.64 10.63 -17.77
CA PHE A 207 -3.41 10.63 -18.56
C PHE A 207 -3.12 9.27 -19.21
N ILE A 208 -3.32 8.17 -18.48
CA ILE A 208 -3.15 6.81 -19.03
C ILE A 208 -4.16 6.56 -20.15
N PHE A 209 -5.41 6.99 -19.97
CA PHE A 209 -6.45 6.88 -20.99
C PHE A 209 -6.10 7.66 -22.25
N LEU A 210 -5.61 8.90 -22.12
CA LEU A 210 -5.15 9.72 -23.25
C LEU A 210 -3.96 9.07 -23.98
N ALA A 211 -3.00 8.51 -23.24
CA ALA A 211 -1.87 7.80 -23.82
C ALA A 211 -2.34 6.57 -24.61
N TRP A 212 -3.20 5.75 -24.01
CA TRP A 212 -3.79 4.59 -24.66
C TRP A 212 -4.58 4.96 -25.91
N TYR A 213 -5.42 5.99 -25.82
CA TYR A 213 -6.20 6.50 -26.96
C TYR A 213 -5.29 6.96 -28.10
N SER A 214 -4.21 7.68 -27.78
CA SER A 214 -3.24 8.17 -28.78
C SER A 214 -2.48 7.03 -29.47
N ILE A 215 -2.07 6.01 -28.70
CA ILE A 215 -1.40 4.82 -29.24
C ILE A 215 -2.35 4.06 -30.17
N LYS A 216 -3.58 3.78 -29.72
CA LYS A 216 -4.58 3.08 -30.52
C LYS A 216 -4.95 3.85 -31.79
N TYR A 217 -5.13 5.16 -31.68
CA TYR A 217 -5.38 6.01 -32.82
C TYR A 217 -4.26 5.93 -33.86
N LYS A 218 -2.99 5.94 -33.43
CA LYS A 218 -1.85 5.77 -34.34
C LYS A 218 -1.78 4.37 -34.96
N GLU A 219 -2.05 3.34 -34.17
CA GLU A 219 -2.06 1.96 -34.66
C GLU A 219 -3.13 1.76 -35.74
N ASP A 220 -4.35 2.26 -35.54
CA ASP A 220 -5.43 2.22 -36.52
C ASP A 220 -5.05 2.96 -37.82
N GLN A 221 -4.33 4.09 -37.71
CA GLN A 221 -3.83 4.81 -38.88
C GLN A 221 -2.76 4.01 -39.63
N LEU A 222 -1.79 3.41 -38.93
CA LEU A 222 -0.75 2.56 -39.51
C LEU A 222 -1.35 1.31 -40.17
N GLN A 223 -2.33 0.67 -39.53
CA GLN A 223 -3.05 -0.46 -40.11
C GLN A 223 -3.78 -0.03 -41.39
N ARG A 224 -4.49 1.12 -41.39
CA ARG A 224 -5.13 1.66 -42.60
C ARG A 224 -4.14 1.98 -43.72
N GLN A 225 -2.95 2.49 -43.39
CA GLN A 225 -1.89 2.72 -44.39
C GLN A 225 -1.37 1.40 -44.95
N ARG A 226 -1.15 0.38 -44.11
CA ARG A 226 -0.71 -0.95 -44.53
C ARG A 226 -1.74 -1.65 -45.41
N TRP A 227 -3.02 -1.57 -45.07
CA TRP A 227 -4.12 -2.05 -45.91
C TRP A 227 -4.15 -1.35 -47.28
N ARG A 228 -3.94 -0.03 -47.32
CA ARG A 228 -3.86 0.73 -48.59
C ARG A 228 -2.61 0.40 -49.43
N ALA A 229 -1.51 0.02 -48.82
CA ALA A 229 -0.29 -0.40 -49.51
C ALA A 229 -0.32 -1.85 -50.03
N SER A 230 -1.32 -2.66 -49.62
CA SER A 230 -1.37 -4.10 -49.91
C SER A 230 -2.04 -4.58 -51.22
N PRO A 231 -2.61 -3.76 -52.14
CA PRO A 231 -3.18 -4.29 -53.38
C PRO A 231 -2.35 -3.93 -54.63
N VAL A 232 -1.19 -4.56 -54.86
CA VAL A 232 -0.57 -4.66 -56.22
C VAL A 232 0.26 -5.94 -56.41
N ASN A 233 0.83 -6.56 -55.36
CA ASN A 233 1.78 -7.66 -55.55
C ASN A 233 1.16 -9.06 -55.77
N THR A 234 -0.13 -9.26 -55.51
CA THR A 234 -0.77 -10.59 -55.60
C THR A 234 -1.59 -10.83 -56.87
N VAL A 235 -1.82 -9.82 -57.72
CA VAL A 235 -2.63 -9.97 -58.95
C VAL A 235 -1.76 -10.08 -60.22
N SER A 236 -0.50 -9.67 -60.17
CA SER A 236 0.38 -9.74 -61.34
C SER A 236 0.96 -11.13 -61.63
N GLU A 237 0.79 -12.12 -60.75
CA GLU A 237 1.24 -13.51 -60.96
C GLU A 237 0.18 -14.45 -61.55
N MET A 238 -1.10 -14.03 -61.67
CA MET A 238 -2.16 -14.89 -62.23
C MET A 238 -2.51 -14.60 -63.69
N VAL A 239 -1.83 -13.65 -64.36
CA VAL A 239 -2.01 -13.37 -65.80
C VAL A 239 -0.66 -13.38 -66.48
N GLY A 240 -0.13 -14.59 -66.70
CA GLY A 240 1.18 -14.73 -67.34
C GLY A 240 1.65 -16.17 -67.53
N ASN A 241 0.79 -17.07 -68.02
CA ASN A 241 1.19 -18.10 -69.00
C ASN A 241 0.01 -18.98 -69.39
N ALA A 242 -0.46 -18.80 -70.63
CA ALA A 242 -1.20 -19.79 -71.38
C ALA A 242 -0.23 -20.47 -72.35
N GLY A 243 -0.03 -21.79 -72.23
CA GLY A 243 0.60 -22.61 -73.28
C GLY A 243 1.41 -23.81 -72.75
N PRO A 244 1.47 -24.95 -73.48
CA PRO A 244 1.42 -26.29 -72.87
C PRO A 244 2.72 -27.11 -72.99
N GLN A 245 2.70 -28.31 -72.37
CA GLN A 245 3.72 -29.39 -72.38
C GLN A 245 4.91 -29.15 -71.40
N GLN A 246 5.54 -30.13 -70.74
CA GLN A 246 5.65 -31.57 -70.93
C GLN A 246 6.07 -32.22 -69.59
N ASN A 247 5.73 -33.51 -69.41
CA ASN A 247 6.11 -34.38 -68.31
C ASN A 247 7.61 -34.33 -67.93
N TYR A 248 7.94 -34.47 -66.63
CA TYR A 248 8.74 -35.56 -66.03
C TYR A 248 9.17 -35.20 -64.61
N ALA A 249 8.77 -36.04 -63.65
CA ALA A 249 9.35 -36.06 -62.31
C ALA A 249 10.78 -36.61 -62.36
N ARG A 250 11.75 -35.91 -61.75
CA ARG A 250 12.96 -36.56 -61.23
C ARG A 250 13.66 -35.71 -60.17
N THR A 251 13.56 -36.17 -58.94
CA THR A 251 14.54 -35.99 -57.87
C THR A 251 15.95 -36.41 -58.32
N ARG A 252 16.97 -35.59 -58.07
CA ARG A 252 18.19 -35.95 -57.30
C ARG A 252 19.36 -34.99 -57.58
N SER A 253 20.05 -34.70 -56.47
CA SER A 253 21.50 -34.56 -56.29
C SER A 253 22.24 -33.37 -56.93
N CYS A 254 22.83 -32.56 -56.04
CA CYS A 254 24.05 -31.78 -56.29
C CYS A 254 25.21 -32.68 -56.74
N PRO A 255 26.17 -32.12 -57.49
CA PRO A 255 27.57 -32.45 -57.30
C PRO A 255 28.46 -31.21 -57.08
N THR A 256 29.11 -31.23 -55.92
CA THR A 256 30.55 -31.01 -55.64
C THR A 256 31.45 -30.33 -56.67
N PHE A 257 32.16 -29.30 -56.21
CA PHE A 257 33.44 -28.83 -56.75
C PHE A 257 34.58 -29.42 -55.89
N SER A 258 35.62 -29.97 -56.52
CA SER A 258 36.81 -30.53 -55.85
C SER A 258 38.09 -29.91 -56.43
N ALA A 259 39.01 -29.52 -55.55
CA ALA A 259 40.46 -29.51 -55.74
C ALA A 259 41.11 -29.60 -54.34
N ARG A 260 41.63 -30.78 -53.95
CA ARG A 260 43.07 -31.18 -53.94
C ARG A 260 43.81 -30.67 -52.68
N GLY A 261 44.45 -31.50 -51.84
CA GLY A 261 44.69 -32.95 -51.88
C GLY A 261 45.38 -33.48 -50.60
N GLU A 262 45.63 -34.79 -50.63
CA GLU A 262 46.60 -35.59 -49.84
C GLU A 262 46.32 -35.74 -48.31
N HIS A 263 46.36 -36.92 -47.67
CA HIS A 263 46.91 -38.23 -48.03
C HIS A 263 46.38 -39.31 -47.04
N THR A 264 46.20 -40.55 -47.52
CA THR A 264 46.26 -41.89 -46.83
C THR A 264 45.23 -42.23 -45.74
N GLU A 265 44.24 -43.12 -45.99
CA GLU A 265 44.29 -44.62 -45.99
C GLU A 265 44.31 -45.21 -44.55
N ASP A 266 43.55 -46.22 -44.12
CA ASP A 266 42.57 -47.10 -44.76
C ASP A 266 41.87 -48.01 -43.68
N VAL A 267 40.82 -48.73 -44.09
CA VAL A 267 40.24 -49.99 -43.52
C VAL A 267 39.08 -49.95 -42.49
N CYS A 268 37.87 -50.14 -43.05
CA CYS A 268 36.73 -51.03 -42.71
C CYS A 268 36.66 -51.81 -41.38
N LEU A 269 35.48 -51.82 -40.72
CA LEU A 269 34.52 -52.96 -40.76
C LEU A 269 33.19 -52.67 -40.03
N ALA A 270 32.13 -53.35 -40.45
CA ALA A 270 30.72 -53.16 -40.10
C ALA A 270 30.20 -53.99 -38.89
N ARG A 271 29.23 -53.44 -38.15
CA ARG A 271 28.09 -54.06 -37.39
C ARG A 271 27.61 -52.99 -36.40
N GLY A 272 26.35 -52.64 -36.18
CA GLY A 272 25.08 -53.33 -36.33
C GLY A 272 24.32 -53.21 -34.99
N ILE A 273 23.14 -52.58 -35.03
CA ILE A 273 21.96 -52.87 -34.17
C ILE A 273 21.82 -52.19 -32.77
N ASN A 274 20.72 -51.43 -32.68
CA ASN A 274 19.73 -51.17 -31.59
C ASN A 274 20.03 -50.39 -30.28
N TYR A 275 19.31 -49.27 -30.19
CA TYR A 275 18.38 -48.79 -29.14
C TYR A 275 18.73 -48.78 -27.63
N ILE A 276 18.62 -47.54 -27.09
CA ILE A 276 18.15 -47.11 -25.75
C ILE A 276 19.08 -47.40 -24.56
N ALA A 277 19.56 -46.33 -23.90
CA ALA A 277 19.28 -46.00 -22.48
C ALA A 277 20.23 -44.91 -21.92
N GLN A 278 19.63 -43.96 -21.19
CA GLN A 278 20.04 -43.44 -19.86
C GLN A 278 21.50 -42.99 -19.55
N THR A 279 21.57 -41.73 -19.10
CA THR A 279 22.30 -41.18 -17.93
C THR A 279 23.83 -41.31 -17.79
N TYR A 280 24.48 -40.14 -17.61
CA TYR A 280 25.78 -39.79 -16.97
C TYR A 280 26.30 -40.78 -15.88
N PRO A 281 27.58 -40.79 -15.40
CA PRO A 281 28.56 -39.67 -15.28
C PRO A 281 30.09 -40.05 -15.31
N GLY A 282 30.97 -39.05 -15.09
CA GLY A 282 32.27 -39.21 -14.39
C GLY A 282 33.48 -38.49 -15.04
N PRO A 283 34.63 -38.29 -14.33
CA PRO A 283 34.88 -38.43 -12.89
C PRO A 283 35.84 -37.38 -12.23
N PHE A 284 35.63 -37.18 -10.91
CA PHE A 284 36.56 -37.08 -9.76
C PHE A 284 37.96 -36.41 -9.79
N SER A 285 38.18 -35.56 -8.76
CA SER A 285 39.05 -35.85 -7.58
C SER A 285 38.50 -35.00 -6.40
N GLU A 286 37.90 -35.54 -5.33
CA GLU A 286 38.50 -36.18 -4.14
C GLU A 286 39.67 -35.36 -3.55
N ALA A 287 39.76 -35.02 -2.26
CA ALA A 287 39.12 -35.54 -1.04
C ALA A 287 39.33 -34.51 0.12
N ILE A 288 38.36 -34.29 1.04
CA ILE A 288 38.22 -34.90 2.40
C ILE A 288 39.19 -34.26 3.43
N ASN A 289 38.85 -33.84 4.67
CA ASN A 289 37.63 -33.85 5.47
C ASN A 289 37.81 -33.04 6.78
N SER A 290 36.68 -32.66 7.40
CA SER A 290 36.35 -32.69 8.87
C SER A 290 37.17 -31.80 9.83
N SER A 291 36.62 -31.11 10.85
CA SER A 291 35.44 -31.34 11.68
C SER A 291 35.09 -30.06 12.48
N THR A 292 33.80 -29.87 12.76
CA THR A 292 33.17 -29.34 14.01
C THR A 292 33.99 -28.54 15.03
N GLU A 293 33.49 -27.36 15.40
CA GLU A 293 33.33 -26.94 16.82
C GLU A 293 32.31 -25.80 16.98
N ASN A 294 31.59 -25.82 18.12
CA ASN A 294 30.56 -24.87 18.56
C ASN A 294 31.17 -23.67 19.31
N ALA A 295 30.57 -22.47 19.20
CA ALA A 295 30.51 -21.38 20.21
C ALA A 295 29.61 -20.26 19.61
N LEU A 296 28.44 -19.87 20.13
CA LEU A 296 28.09 -19.18 21.38
C LEU A 296 28.83 -17.84 21.63
N GLU A 297 28.00 -16.79 21.77
CA GLU A 297 28.24 -15.43 22.32
C GLU A 297 29.16 -14.46 21.55
N GLU A 298 28.63 -13.29 21.15
CA GLU A 298 28.74 -12.06 21.96
C GLU A 298 27.87 -10.90 21.43
N VAL A 299 27.35 -10.14 22.40
CA VAL A 299 26.54 -8.92 22.31
C VAL A 299 27.47 -7.70 22.47
N THR A 300 27.23 -6.61 21.75
CA THR A 300 27.39 -5.17 22.13
C THR A 300 27.21 -4.32 20.85
N ALA A 301 26.27 -3.38 20.72
CA ALA A 301 25.98 -2.13 21.45
C ALA A 301 26.94 -0.96 21.11
N GLU A 302 26.31 0.20 20.88
CA GLU A 302 26.83 1.58 20.75
C GLU A 302 27.34 1.98 19.34
N ILE A 303 26.94 3.12 18.73
CA ILE A 303 26.45 4.44 19.19
C ILE A 303 25.33 4.93 18.25
#